data_AF-A0A1B1BL66-F1
#
_entry.id   AF-A0A1B1BL66-F1
#
_cell.length_a   1.000
_cell.length_b   1.000
_cell.length_c   1.000
_cell.angle_alpha   90.00
_cell.angle_beta   90.00
_cell.angle_gamma   90.00
#
_symmetry.space_group_name_H-M   'P 1'
#
loop_
_entity.id
_entity.type
_entity.pdbx_description
1 polymer ?
#
loop_
_entity_poly.entity_id
_entity_poly.type
_entity_poly.pdbx_seq_one_letter_code
_entity_poly.pdbx_strand_id
1 'polypeptide(L)'
;MTSPHTEPTARPASAGWTTLVFVYLALAIVGLIGTWTWNIQAIAEASDFIGDWTMSGPAVSSLTTDLLVTAIAGSILVIVEARRLGMRAGWAYVVLGLVTAFAFVFPLFLALRERRLVLGR
;
A
#
# COMPACT_ATOMS: atom_id res chain seq x y z
N MET A 1 35.90 -2.80 -43.49
CA MET A 1 34.50 -3.13 -43.82
C MET A 1 33.75 -3.17 -42.49
N THR A 2 33.24 -2.02 -42.05
CA THR A 2 32.60 -1.82 -40.75
C THR A 2 31.08 -1.95 -40.90
N SER A 3 30.47 -2.86 -40.16
CA SER A 3 29.01 -2.99 -40.00
C SER A 3 28.67 -2.93 -38.50
N PRO A 4 27.47 -2.42 -38.15
CA PRO A 4 27.32 -1.37 -37.13
C PRO A 4 27.13 -1.94 -35.72
N HIS A 5 27.64 -1.21 -34.73
CA HIS A 5 27.21 -1.36 -33.35
C HIS A 5 25.73 -0.97 -33.26
N THR A 6 24.87 -1.94 -32.95
CA THR A 6 23.50 -1.67 -32.50
C THR A 6 23.59 -0.95 -31.17
N GLU A 7 23.34 0.36 -31.17
CA GLU A 7 23.11 1.12 -29.94
C GLU A 7 21.99 0.44 -29.14
N PRO A 8 22.21 0.11 -27.86
CA PRO A 8 21.11 -0.24 -26.97
C PRO A 8 20.20 0.98 -26.89
N THR A 9 18.99 0.88 -27.44
CA THR A 9 17.97 1.91 -27.33
C THR A 9 17.74 2.22 -25.86
N ALA A 10 18.21 3.39 -25.43
CA ALA A 10 18.02 3.86 -24.07
C ALA A 10 16.51 3.89 -23.80
N ARG A 11 16.03 2.99 -22.93
CA ARG A 11 14.64 3.04 -22.45
C ARG A 11 14.42 4.43 -21.88
N PRO A 12 13.44 5.22 -22.37
CA PRO A 12 13.19 6.52 -21.80
C PRO A 12 12.83 6.28 -20.33
N ALA A 13 13.72 6.71 -19.45
CA ALA A 13 13.48 6.78 -18.03
C ALA A 13 12.38 7.82 -17.84
N SER A 14 11.11 7.40 -17.86
CA SER A 14 10.02 8.23 -17.38
C SER A 14 10.15 8.32 -15.85
N ALA A 15 11.01 9.23 -15.40
CA ALA A 15 11.13 9.81 -14.06
C ALA A 15 10.26 9.14 -12.98
N GLY A 16 10.75 8.06 -12.37
CA GLY A 16 10.13 7.44 -11.20
C GLY A 16 8.82 6.68 -11.39
N TRP A 17 8.16 6.72 -12.56
CA TRP A 17 6.86 6.09 -12.79
C TRP A 17 7.00 4.75 -13.52
N THR A 18 7.16 3.68 -12.76
CA THR A 18 7.30 2.31 -13.30
C THR A 18 5.95 1.59 -13.34
N THR A 19 5.85 0.50 -14.10
CA THR A 19 4.68 -0.40 -14.08
C THR A 19 4.27 -0.78 -12.66
N LEU A 20 5.25 -1.04 -11.80
CA LEU A 20 5.04 -1.44 -10.41
C LEU A 20 4.40 -0.32 -9.57
N VAL A 21 4.76 0.95 -9.81
CA VAL A 21 4.08 2.11 -9.21
C VAL A 21 2.60 2.13 -9.60
N PHE A 22 2.28 1.91 -10.88
CA PHE A 22 0.89 1.90 -11.33
C PHE A 22 0.08 0.75 -10.75
N VAL A 23 0.68 -0.44 -10.63
CA VAL A 23 0.04 -1.60 -9.98
C VAL A 23 -0.32 -1.26 -8.54
N TYR A 24 0.61 -0.69 -7.77
CA TYR A 24 0.34 -0.32 -6.38
C TYR A 24 -0.68 0.81 -6.23
N LEU A 25 -0.70 1.79 -7.14
CA LEU A 25 -1.74 2.82 -7.12
C LEU A 25 -3.11 2.26 -7.47
N ALA A 26 -3.21 1.35 -8.43
CA ALA A 26 -4.45 0.66 -8.75
C ALA A 26 -4.96 -0.15 -7.54
N LEU A 27 -4.08 -0.90 -6.88
CA LEU A 27 -4.41 -1.62 -5.64
C LEU A 27 -4.83 -0.68 -4.52
N ALA A 28 -4.19 0.49 -4.38
CA ALA A 28 -4.61 1.50 -3.41
C ALA A 28 -6.05 1.96 -3.69
N ILE A 29 -6.38 2.29 -4.94
CA ILE A 29 -7.73 2.71 -5.34
C ILE A 29 -8.75 1.61 -5.04
N VAL A 30 -8.46 0.37 -5.42
CA VAL A 30 -9.33 -0.79 -5.14
C VAL A 30 -9.52 -0.98 -3.63
N GLY A 31 -8.43 -0.89 -2.85
CA GLY A 31 -8.47 -0.98 -1.40
C GLY A 31 -9.31 0.13 -0.76
N LEU A 32 -9.19 1.36 -1.25
CA LEU A 32 -9.96 2.49 -0.76
C LEU A 32 -11.45 2.31 -1.04
N ILE A 33 -11.82 2.05 -2.30
CA ILE A 33 -13.22 1.87 -2.71
C ILE A 33 -13.83 0.67 -1.98
N GLY A 34 -13.13 -0.46 -1.96
CA GLY A 34 -13.59 -1.69 -1.33
C GLY A 34 -13.86 -1.49 0.17
N THR A 35 -12.88 -0.98 0.91
CA THR A 35 -13.02 -0.81 2.37
C THR A 35 -14.01 0.28 2.75
N TRP A 36 -14.03 1.42 2.06
CA TRP A 36 -14.96 2.50 2.39
C TRP A 36 -16.41 2.18 2.06
N THR A 37 -16.68 1.34 1.06
CA THR A 37 -18.05 0.88 0.78
C THR A 37 -18.64 0.19 2.02
N TRP A 38 -17.87 -0.73 2.63
CA TRP A 38 -18.30 -1.44 3.85
C TRP A 38 -18.29 -0.56 5.09
N ASN A 39 -17.27 0.30 5.26
CA ASN A 39 -17.20 1.19 6.43
C ASN A 39 -18.39 2.16 6.47
N ILE A 40 -18.78 2.73 5.33
CA ILE A 40 -19.95 3.63 5.25
C ILE A 40 -21.22 2.88 5.64
N GLN A 41 -21.40 1.66 5.12
CA GLN A 41 -22.57 0.85 5.45
C GLN A 41 -22.64 0.54 6.95
N ALA A 42 -21.55 0.09 7.54
CA ALA A 42 -21.49 -0.23 8.96
C ALA A 42 -21.67 1.01 9.87
N ILE A 43 -21.20 2.19 9.45
CA ILE A 43 -21.53 3.46 10.13
C ILE A 43 -23.02 3.77 10.02
N ALA A 44 -23.62 3.62 8.84
CA ALA A 44 -25.04 3.86 8.62
C ALA A 44 -25.94 2.90 9.40
N GLU A 45 -25.48 1.67 9.62
CA GLU A 45 -26.17 0.62 10.37
C GLU A 45 -25.85 0.65 11.88
N ALA A 46 -24.94 1.54 12.32
CA ALA A 46 -24.45 1.62 13.70
C ALA A 46 -23.95 0.27 14.25
N SER A 47 -23.18 -0.46 13.44
CA SER A 47 -22.75 -1.83 13.77
C SER A 47 -21.75 -1.87 14.94
N ASP A 48 -21.75 -2.98 15.68
CA ASP A 48 -20.68 -3.29 16.63
C ASP A 48 -19.46 -3.83 15.87
N PHE A 49 -18.71 -2.91 15.27
CA PHE A 49 -17.56 -3.19 14.42
C PHE A 49 -16.53 -4.15 15.05
N ILE A 50 -16.31 -4.05 16.37
CA ILE A 50 -15.33 -4.87 17.08
C ILE A 50 -15.89 -6.27 17.32
N GLY A 51 -17.16 -6.36 17.73
CA GLY A 51 -17.87 -7.63 17.88
C GLY A 51 -17.95 -8.39 16.55
N ASP A 52 -18.28 -7.71 15.46
CA ASP A 52 -18.45 -8.31 14.13
C ASP A 52 -17.16 -8.97 13.62
N TRP A 53 -16.01 -8.37 13.90
CA TRP A 53 -14.70 -8.88 13.45
C TRP A 53 -14.23 -10.10 14.25
N THR A 54 -14.65 -10.22 15.51
CA THR A 54 -14.14 -11.23 16.44
C THR A 54 -15.11 -12.39 16.65
N MET A 55 -16.42 -12.16 16.48
CA MET A 55 -17.49 -13.09 16.88
C MET A 55 -18.33 -13.62 15.71
N SER A 56 -18.12 -13.18 14.47
CA SER A 56 -18.84 -13.65 13.27
C SER A 56 -18.41 -15.04 12.75
N GLY A 57 -17.74 -15.82 13.60
CA GLY A 57 -17.32 -17.20 13.32
C GLY A 57 -15.86 -17.35 12.87
N PRO A 58 -15.33 -18.59 12.86
CA PRO A 58 -13.89 -18.84 12.74
C PRO A 58 -13.23 -18.29 11.46
N ALA A 59 -13.94 -18.27 10.34
CA ALA A 59 -13.40 -17.75 9.07
C ALA A 59 -13.14 -16.24 9.14
N VAL A 60 -14.05 -15.47 9.72
CA VAL A 60 -13.91 -14.01 9.89
C VAL A 60 -12.82 -13.69 10.92
N SER A 61 -12.80 -14.41 12.03
CA SER A 61 -11.76 -14.23 13.06
C SER A 61 -10.37 -14.59 12.53
N SER A 62 -10.25 -15.62 11.69
CA SER A 62 -8.99 -15.98 11.01
C SER A 62 -8.53 -14.87 10.08
N LEU A 63 -9.41 -14.37 9.20
CA LEU A 63 -9.07 -13.28 8.27
C LEU A 63 -8.68 -11.99 9.03
N THR A 64 -9.39 -11.68 10.12
CA THR A 64 -9.05 -10.55 11.00
C THR A 64 -7.65 -10.72 11.59
N THR A 65 -7.32 -11.93 12.06
CA THR A 65 -5.99 -12.24 12.59
C THR A 65 -4.91 -12.08 11.53
N ASP A 66 -5.12 -12.62 10.33
CA ASP A 66 -4.20 -12.49 9.20
C ASP A 66 -3.95 -11.02 8.85
N LEU A 67 -5.03 -10.22 8.82
CA LEU A 67 -4.96 -8.78 8.53
C LEU A 67 -4.21 -8.02 9.62
N LEU A 68 -4.47 -8.29 10.91
CA LEU A 68 -3.79 -7.64 12.02
C LEU A 68 -2.28 -7.93 12.02
N VAL A 69 -1.90 -9.20 11.85
CA VAL A 69 -0.48 -9.60 11.77
C VAL A 69 0.19 -8.92 10.58
N THR A 70 -0.46 -8.92 9.41
CA THR A 70 0.06 -8.27 8.20
C THR A 70 0.16 -6.75 8.36
N ALA A 71 -0.82 -6.12 9.00
CA ALA A 71 -0.83 -4.68 9.26
C ALA A 71 0.32 -4.25 10.19
N ILE A 72 0.60 -5.05 11.22
CA ILE A 72 1.73 -4.81 12.13
C ILE A 72 3.05 -4.94 11.38
N ALA A 73 3.27 -6.06 10.68
CA ALA A 73 4.49 -6.30 9.92
C ALA A 73 4.71 -5.23 8.83
N GLY A 74 3.65 -4.88 8.10
CA GLY A 74 3.69 -3.85 7.08
C GLY A 74 3.89 -2.44 7.65
N SER A 75 3.37 -2.12 8.84
CA SER A 75 3.64 -0.85 9.53
C SER A 75 5.11 -0.73 9.94
N ILE A 76 5.73 -1.83 10.38
CA ILE A 76 7.18 -1.88 10.64
C ILE A 76 7.94 -1.59 9.35
N LEU A 77 7.58 -2.25 8.24
CA LEU A 77 8.19 -2.02 6.94
C LEU A 77 8.06 -0.56 6.49
N VAL A 78 6.87 0.03 6.61
CA VAL A 78 6.60 1.44 6.30
C VAL A 78 7.56 2.36 7.05
N ILE A 79 7.68 2.20 8.37
CA ILE A 79 8.52 3.04 9.21
C ILE A 79 10.01 2.86 8.85
N VAL A 80 10.46 1.61 8.73
CA VAL A 80 11.87 1.28 8.47
C VAL A 80 12.30 1.78 7.10
N GLU A 81 11.51 1.51 6.06
CA GLU A 81 11.84 1.91 4.68
C GLU A 81 11.71 3.42 4.48
N ALA A 82 10.71 4.07 5.10
CA ALA A 82 10.62 5.53 5.06
C ALA A 82 11.89 6.18 5.64
N ARG A 83 12.42 5.66 6.76
CA ARG A 83 13.67 6.15 7.35
C ARG A 83 14.86 5.89 6.44
N ARG A 84 15.00 4.69 5.89
CA ARG A 84 16.10 4.31 4.96
C ARG A 84 16.14 5.22 3.73
N LEU A 85 14.97 5.64 3.23
CA LEU A 85 14.83 6.48 2.04
C LEU A 85 14.75 7.99 2.34
N GLY A 86 14.96 8.41 3.59
CA GLY A 86 14.92 9.83 3.97
C GLY A 86 13.53 10.48 3.86
N MET A 87 12.45 9.70 3.92
CA MET A 87 11.08 10.20 3.91
C MET A 87 10.70 10.73 5.30
N ARG A 88 10.48 12.05 5.42
CA ARG A 88 10.27 12.75 6.70
C ARG A 88 9.03 12.31 7.50
N ALA A 89 8.02 11.74 6.86
CA ALA A 89 6.72 11.45 7.48
C ALA A 89 6.26 9.99 7.31
N GLY A 90 7.17 9.02 7.41
CA GLY A 90 6.82 7.58 7.31
C GLY A 90 5.72 7.14 8.29
N TRP A 91 5.73 7.67 9.51
CA TRP A 91 4.72 7.40 10.53
C TRP A 91 3.31 7.84 10.14
N ALA A 92 3.18 8.85 9.27
CA ALA A 92 1.87 9.36 8.84
C ALA A 92 1.09 8.30 8.04
N TYR A 93 1.78 7.41 7.31
CA TYR A 93 1.12 6.28 6.64
C TYR A 93 0.54 5.27 7.64
N VAL A 94 1.18 5.06 8.78
CA VAL A 94 0.64 4.16 9.81
C VAL A 94 -0.62 4.77 10.42
N VAL A 95 -0.59 6.05 10.77
CA VAL A 95 -1.76 6.77 11.31
C VAL A 95 -2.89 6.82 10.28
N LEU A 96 -2.58 7.15 9.01
CA LEU A 96 -3.57 7.14 7.94
C LEU A 96 -4.16 5.73 7.75
N GLY A 97 -3.37 4.67 7.87
CA GLY A 97 -3.84 3.30 7.76
C GLY A 97 -4.85 2.92 8.84
N LEU A 98 -4.68 3.46 10.06
CA LEU A 98 -5.63 3.29 11.17
C LEU A 98 -6.91 4.10 10.98
N VAL A 99 -6.83 5.30 10.40
CA VAL A 99 -7.98 6.20 10.20
C VAL A 99 -8.80 5.84 8.97
N THR A 100 -8.14 5.36 7.91
CA THR A 100 -8.79 5.09 6.62
C THR A 100 -8.94 3.59 6.39
N ALA A 101 -7.90 2.93 5.90
CA ALA A 101 -7.79 1.48 5.81
C ALA A 101 -6.35 1.08 5.46
N PHE A 102 -5.83 0.03 6.11
CA PHE A 102 -4.51 -0.51 5.78
C PHE A 102 -4.42 -0.99 4.33
N ALA A 103 -5.50 -1.59 3.80
CA ALA A 103 -5.61 -2.05 2.41
C ALA A 103 -5.46 -0.92 1.36
N PHE A 104 -5.72 0.33 1.73
CA PHE A 104 -5.47 1.50 0.88
C PHE A 104 -4.05 2.05 1.08
N VAL A 105 -3.71 2.31 2.35
CA VAL A 105 -2.51 3.10 2.67
C VAL A 105 -1.23 2.33 2.45
N PHE A 106 -1.22 1.01 2.66
CA PHE A 106 -0.04 0.19 2.44
C PHE A 106 0.37 0.13 0.96
N PRO A 107 -0.51 -0.18 -0.01
CA PRO A 107 -0.18 -0.06 -1.43
C PRO A 107 0.23 1.36 -1.85
N LEU A 108 -0.43 2.40 -1.32
CA LEU A 108 -0.02 3.79 -1.59
C LEU A 108 1.41 4.06 -1.13
N PHE A 109 1.78 3.59 0.06
CA PHE A 109 3.15 3.68 0.56
C PHE A 109 4.13 2.94 -0.38
N LEU A 110 3.80 1.72 -0.81
CA LEU A 110 4.66 0.95 -1.70
C LEU A 110 4.89 1.66 -3.05
N ALA A 111 3.86 2.31 -3.60
CA ALA A 111 3.99 3.13 -4.81
C ALA A 111 5.00 4.26 -4.61
N LEU A 112 4.89 5.01 -3.51
CA LEU A 112 5.77 6.15 -3.23
C LEU A 112 7.18 5.71 -2.86
N ARG A 113 7.32 4.57 -2.19
CA ARG A 113 8.60 3.90 -1.93
C ARG A 113 9.31 3.55 -3.24
N GLU A 114 8.63 2.93 -4.19
CA GLU A 114 9.21 2.57 -5.48
C GLU A 114 9.64 3.81 -6.27
N ARG A 115 8.81 4.85 -6.31
CA ARG A 115 9.18 6.13 -6.94
C ARG A 115 10.48 6.69 -6.34
N ARG A 116 10.63 6.63 -5.02
CA ARG A 116 11.85 7.10 -4.32
C ARG A 116 13.07 6.26 -4.66
N LEU A 117 12.93 4.93 -4.72
CA LEU A 117 14.01 4.03 -5.10
C LEU A 117 14.49 4.26 -6.54
N VAL A 118 13.60 4.60 -7.45
CA VAL A 118 13.95 4.87 -8.85
C VAL A 118 14.59 6.25 -9.01
N LEU A 119 14.15 7.26 -8.25
CA LEU A 119 14.68 8.62 -8.32
C LEU A 119 15.97 8.84 -7.51
N GLY A 120 16.24 7.98 -6.52
CA GLY A 120 17.43 8.03 -5.67
C GLY A 120 18.57 7.10 -6.08
N ARG A 121 18.46 6.46 -7.26
CA ARG A 121 19.57 5.80 -7.97
C ARG A 121 20.14 6.78 -9.00
#